data_AF-A0A3B9HG99-F1
#
_entry.id   AF-A0A3B9HG99-F1
#
_cell.length_a   1.000
_cell.length_b   1.000
_cell.length_c   1.000
_cell.angle_alpha   90.00
_cell.angle_beta   90.00
_cell.angle_gamma   90.00
#
_symmetry.space_group_name_H-M   'P 1'
#
loop_
_entity.id
_entity.type
_entity.pdbx_description
1 polymer ?
#
loop_
_entity_poly.entity_id
_entity_poly.type
_entity_poly.pdbx_seq_one_letter_code
_entity_poly.pdbx_strand_id
1 'polypeptide(L)'
;MRGRVGRGEDESYCVLMANSKGDLANERIEAMVKYSDGFILAEEDLRIRGPGDFMGTRQSGWDELKIATIDDVELLQIARKEAADLMADGTLDTLNANPKLASELTRVTSEHIAEFS
;
A
#
# COMPACT_ATOMS: atom_id res chain seq x y z
N MET A 1 5.62 -12.00 15.59
CA MET A 1 5.96 -12.61 16.89
C MET A 1 7.41 -12.39 17.31
N ARG A 2 8.41 -12.40 16.39
CA ARG A 2 9.82 -12.05 16.70
C ARG A 2 9.99 -10.72 17.44
N GLY A 3 9.32 -9.65 17.00
CA GLY A 3 9.42 -8.32 17.63
C GLY A 3 8.83 -8.20 19.05
N ARG A 4 8.37 -9.30 19.65
CA ARG A 4 7.86 -9.36 21.03
C ARG A 4 8.84 -10.03 22.00
N VAL A 5 9.98 -10.54 21.54
CA VAL A 5 11.05 -11.15 22.37
C VAL A 5 12.33 -10.32 22.27
N GLY A 6 13.29 -10.48 23.20
CA GLY A 6 14.60 -9.81 23.15
C GLY A 6 14.62 -8.33 23.56
N ARG A 7 13.86 -7.96 24.62
CA ARG A 7 13.84 -6.58 25.17
C ARG A 7 14.72 -6.40 26.42
N GLY A 8 15.42 -7.44 26.85
CA GLY A 8 16.36 -7.42 27.98
C GLY A 8 17.82 -7.45 27.52
N GLU A 9 18.75 -7.48 28.47
CA GLU A 9 20.19 -7.55 28.19
C GLU A 9 20.67 -8.96 27.82
N ASP A 10 19.85 -9.98 28.12
CA ASP A 10 20.17 -11.37 27.84
C ASP A 10 19.78 -11.80 26.41
N GLU A 11 20.59 -12.70 25.84
CA GLU A 11 20.33 -13.28 24.53
C GLU A 11 19.00 -14.07 24.54
N SER A 12 18.17 -13.81 23.53
CA SER A 12 16.83 -14.39 23.41
C SER A 12 16.70 -15.17 22.10
N TYR A 13 16.10 -16.34 22.16
CA TYR A 13 15.88 -17.20 21.00
C TYR A 13 14.41 -17.22 20.59
N CYS A 14 14.15 -17.16 19.28
CA CYS A 14 12.82 -17.35 18.71
C CYS A 14 12.81 -18.66 17.91
N VAL A 15 12.12 -19.67 18.42
CA VAL A 15 11.98 -20.97 17.74
C VAL A 15 10.71 -20.94 16.89
N LEU A 16 10.86 -21.18 15.60
CA LEU A 16 9.76 -21.27 14.65
C LEU A 16 9.43 -22.74 14.39
N MET A 17 8.23 -23.17 14.78
CA MET A 17 7.71 -24.50 14.46
C MET A 17 6.59 -24.33 13.43
N ALA A 18 6.78 -24.88 12.24
CA ALA A 18 5.79 -24.84 11.18
C ALA A 18 5.36 -26.25 10.78
N ASN A 19 4.06 -26.42 10.55
CA ASN A 19 3.47 -27.61 9.95
C ASN A 19 2.82 -27.24 8.60
N SER A 20 3.45 -26.32 7.86
CA SER A 20 2.92 -25.80 6.61
C SER A 20 3.15 -26.76 5.45
N LYS A 21 2.12 -26.94 4.60
CA LYS A 21 2.17 -27.79 3.41
C LYS A 21 2.16 -27.02 2.09
N GLY A 22 2.39 -25.70 2.11
CA GLY A 22 2.30 -24.83 0.93
C GLY A 22 3.55 -23.98 0.74
N ASP A 23 3.94 -23.79 -0.53
CA ASP A 23 5.16 -23.08 -0.93
C ASP A 23 5.22 -21.66 -0.37
N LEU A 24 4.09 -20.95 -0.38
CA LEU A 24 3.97 -19.58 0.14
C LEU A 24 4.29 -19.49 1.64
N ALA A 25 3.91 -20.51 2.42
CA ALA A 25 4.20 -20.54 3.84
C ALA A 25 5.67 -20.82 4.12
N ASN A 26 6.32 -21.65 3.28
CA ASN A 26 7.75 -21.91 3.36
C ASN A 26 8.56 -20.66 3.01
N GLU A 27 8.18 -19.94 1.95
CA GLU A 27 8.83 -18.69 1.53
C GLU A 27 8.80 -17.62 2.63
N ARG A 28 7.68 -17.51 3.36
CA ARG A 28 7.55 -16.59 4.51
C ARG A 28 8.41 -16.99 5.70
N ILE A 29 8.56 -18.30 5.95
CA ILE A 29 9.43 -18.80 7.02
C ILE A 29 10.89 -18.52 6.66
N GLU A 30 11.28 -18.76 5.41
CA GLU A 30 12.62 -18.46 4.91
C GLU A 30 12.94 -16.96 5.02
N ALA A 31 12.02 -16.09 4.62
CA ALA A 31 12.16 -14.65 4.80
C ALA A 31 12.39 -14.26 6.27
N MET A 32 11.65 -14.86 7.21
CA MET A 32 11.81 -14.61 8.65
C MET A 32 13.16 -15.07 9.22
N VAL A 33 13.77 -16.11 8.64
CA VAL A 33 15.10 -16.59 9.02
C VAL A 33 16.21 -15.75 8.37
N LYS A 34 16.01 -15.34 7.12
CA LYS A 34 17.01 -14.62 6.32
C LYS A 34 17.18 -13.17 6.75
N TYR A 35 16.10 -12.48 7.10
CA TYR A 35 16.11 -11.03 7.35
C TYR A 35 15.82 -10.70 8.82
N SER A 36 16.74 -9.99 9.46
CA SER A 36 16.60 -9.47 10.83
C SER A 36 15.96 -8.08 10.88
N ASP A 37 16.07 -7.29 9.81
CA ASP A 37 15.47 -5.97 9.67
C ASP A 37 13.94 -6.05 9.45
N GLY A 38 13.19 -5.16 10.11
CA GLY A 38 11.72 -5.16 10.06
C GLY A 38 11.14 -4.59 8.76
N PHE A 39 11.83 -3.64 8.12
CA PHE A 39 11.40 -3.04 6.86
C PHE A 39 11.63 -4.00 5.70
N ILE A 40 12.81 -4.64 5.62
CA ILE A 40 13.09 -5.66 4.60
C ILE A 40 12.09 -6.81 4.70
N LEU A 41 11.76 -7.22 5.94
CA LEU A 41 10.77 -8.27 6.15
C LEU A 41 9.36 -7.85 5.70
N ALA A 42 9.00 -6.57 5.84
CA ALA A 42 7.72 -6.05 5.37
C ALA A 42 7.65 -5.97 3.84
N GLU A 43 8.74 -5.56 3.18
CA GLU A 43 8.84 -5.55 1.72
C GLU A 43 8.73 -6.98 1.15
N GLU A 44 9.40 -7.94 1.78
CA GLU A 44 9.35 -9.34 1.37
C GLU A 44 7.95 -9.95 1.63
N ASP A 45 7.29 -9.65 2.75
CA ASP A 45 5.90 -10.09 2.99
C ASP A 45 4.93 -9.45 1.97
N LEU A 46 5.15 -8.20 1.56
CA LEU A 46 4.38 -7.54 0.49
C LEU A 46 4.60 -8.22 -0.87
N ARG A 47 5.86 -8.53 -1.21
CA ARG A 47 6.21 -9.25 -2.43
C ARG A 47 5.57 -10.64 -2.48
N ILE A 48 5.62 -11.39 -1.37
CA ILE A 48 5.09 -12.76 -1.28
C ILE A 48 3.56 -12.76 -1.32
N ARG A 49 2.90 -11.87 -0.57
CA ARG A 49 1.43 -11.78 -0.60
C ARG A 49 0.89 -11.20 -1.88
N GLY A 50 1.71 -10.41 -2.55
CA GLY A 50 1.26 -9.52 -3.59
C GLY A 50 0.47 -8.32 -3.02
N PRO A 51 0.34 -7.30 -3.84
CA PRO A 51 -0.27 -6.01 -3.50
C PRO A 51 -1.79 -6.09 -3.26
N GLY A 52 -2.46 -7.08 -3.84
CA GLY A 52 -3.90 -7.32 -3.66
C GLY A 52 -4.32 -7.70 -2.24
N ASP A 53 -3.39 -8.19 -1.40
CA ASP A 53 -3.69 -8.61 -0.02
C ASP A 53 -3.28 -7.56 1.03
N PHE A 54 -2.51 -6.53 0.64
CA PHE A 54 -2.12 -5.42 1.54
C PHE A 54 -3.27 -4.45 1.79
N MET A 55 -4.09 -4.19 0.76
CA MET A 55 -5.30 -3.37 0.88
C MET A 55 -6.56 -4.19 1.16
N GLY A 56 -6.42 -5.52 1.28
CA GLY A 56 -7.52 -6.42 1.50
C GLY A 56 -8.48 -6.45 0.32
N THR A 57 -8.52 -7.59 -0.36
CA THR A 57 -9.75 -8.10 -1.01
C THR A 57 -10.91 -8.31 0.00
N ARG A 58 -10.81 -7.72 1.20
CA ARG A 58 -11.74 -7.73 2.33
C ARG A 58 -11.73 -6.44 3.17
N GLN A 59 -11.22 -5.31 2.69
CA GLN A 59 -11.70 -4.03 3.22
C GLN A 59 -12.99 -3.66 2.47
N SER A 60 -14.12 -3.81 3.13
CA SER A 60 -15.41 -3.31 2.61
C SER A 60 -15.33 -1.79 2.48
N GLY A 61 -15.07 -1.26 1.28
CA GLY A 61 -15.20 0.17 1.04
C GLY A 61 -14.42 0.79 -0.11
N TRP A 62 -13.46 0.11 -0.75
CA TRP A 62 -12.73 0.69 -1.89
C TRP A 62 -13.08 0.01 -3.21
N ASP A 63 -13.49 0.84 -4.18
CA ASP A 63 -13.80 0.40 -5.54
C ASP A 63 -12.52 -0.08 -6.22
N GLU A 64 -12.53 -1.32 -6.72
CA GLU A 64 -11.45 -1.82 -7.57
C GLU A 64 -11.26 -0.89 -8.77
N LEU A 65 -10.01 -0.53 -9.06
CA LEU A 65 -9.66 0.23 -10.25
C LEU A 65 -10.09 -0.56 -11.50
N LYS A 66 -10.94 0.04 -12.34
CA LYS A 66 -11.53 -0.65 -13.51
C LYS A 66 -10.56 -0.88 -14.67
N ILE A 67 -9.49 -0.09 -14.75
CA ILE A 67 -8.60 -0.01 -15.92
C ILE A 67 -7.17 -0.44 -15.57
N ALA A 68 -6.77 -0.32 -14.31
CA ALA A 68 -5.40 -0.53 -13.85
C ALA A 68 -5.40 -1.34 -12.55
N THR A 69 -4.28 -1.96 -12.22
CA THR A 69 -4.01 -2.38 -10.84
C THR A 69 -3.18 -1.32 -10.14
N ILE A 70 -3.15 -1.33 -8.80
CA ILE A 70 -2.33 -0.39 -8.04
C ILE A 70 -0.81 -0.57 -8.26
N ASP A 71 -0.44 -1.65 -8.96
CA ASP A 71 0.94 -2.04 -9.25
C ASP A 71 1.43 -1.47 -10.57
N ASP A 72 0.53 -0.86 -11.33
CA ASP A 72 0.89 -0.09 -12.50
C ASP A 72 1.45 1.27 -12.05
N VAL A 73 2.64 1.20 -11.42
CA VAL A 73 3.33 2.35 -10.83
C VAL A 73 3.56 3.42 -11.89
N GLU A 74 3.86 3.02 -13.13
CA GLU A 74 4.06 3.94 -14.25
C GLU A 74 2.76 4.67 -14.60
N LEU A 75 1.65 3.93 -14.76
CA LEU A 75 0.35 4.54 -15.05
C LEU A 75 -0.15 5.44 -13.92
N LEU A 76 0.07 5.04 -12.66
CA LEU A 76 -0.28 5.86 -11.49
C LEU A 76 0.55 7.15 -11.43
N GLN A 77 1.84 7.10 -11.76
CA GLN A 77 2.68 8.28 -11.84
C GLN A 77 2.22 9.24 -12.95
N ILE A 78 1.89 8.70 -14.12
CA ILE A 78 1.34 9.49 -15.24
C ILE A 78 0.02 10.13 -14.81
N ALA A 79 -0.93 9.34 -14.30
CA ALA A 79 -2.23 9.83 -13.87
C ALA A 79 -2.11 10.92 -12.78
N ARG A 80 -1.21 10.75 -11.82
CA ARG A 80 -0.95 11.74 -10.77
C ARG A 80 -0.38 13.04 -11.35
N LYS A 81 0.57 12.94 -12.29
CA LYS A 81 1.16 14.11 -12.93
C LYS A 81 0.12 14.89 -13.72
N GLU A 82 -0.64 14.21 -14.58
CA GLU A 82 -1.71 14.82 -15.38
C GLU A 82 -2.77 15.48 -14.49
N ALA A 83 -3.18 14.83 -13.40
CA ALA A 83 -4.13 15.41 -12.45
C ALA A 83 -3.57 16.67 -11.75
N ALA A 84 -2.28 16.67 -11.38
CA ALA A 84 -1.64 17.84 -10.79
C ALA A 84 -1.53 19.00 -11.78
N ASP A 85 -1.15 18.71 -13.02
CA ASP A 85 -1.05 19.71 -14.09
C ASP A 85 -2.44 20.34 -14.38
N LEU A 86 -3.50 19.52 -14.44
CA LEU A 86 -4.90 19.97 -14.60
C LEU A 86 -5.45 20.77 -13.40
N MET A 87 -4.91 20.59 -12.20
CA MET A 87 -5.26 21.40 -11.03
C MET A 87 -4.50 22.73 -11.01
N ALA A 88 -3.25 22.74 -11.48
CA ALA A 88 -2.40 23.93 -11.47
C ALA A 88 -2.73 24.91 -12.60
N ASP A 89 -3.19 24.42 -13.75
CA ASP A 89 -3.49 25.23 -14.93
C ASP A 89 -4.83 25.99 -14.84
N GLY A 90 -5.63 25.74 -13.80
CA GLY A 90 -6.96 26.33 -13.63
C GLY A 90 -7.98 25.85 -14.66
N THR A 91 -7.65 24.83 -15.48
CA THR A 91 -8.55 24.24 -16.47
C THR A 91 -9.78 23.65 -15.75
N LEU A 92 -9.59 23.07 -14.57
CA LEU A 92 -10.69 22.59 -13.71
C LEU A 92 -11.59 23.73 -13.18
N ASP A 93 -11.10 24.97 -13.05
CA ASP A 93 -11.90 26.12 -12.63
C ASP A 93 -12.84 26.60 -13.75
N THR A 94 -12.43 26.41 -15.01
CA THR A 94 -13.28 26.68 -16.17
C THR A 94 -14.37 25.61 -16.38
N LEU A 95 -14.27 24.47 -15.69
CA LEU A 95 -15.21 23.35 -15.74
C LEU A 95 -16.46 23.60 -14.87
N ASN A 96 -17.14 24.73 -15.09
CA ASN A 96 -18.58 24.87 -14.81
C ASN A 96 -19.45 23.84 -15.56
N ALA A 97 -18.84 22.99 -16.41
CA ALA A 97 -19.53 21.99 -17.21
C ALA A 97 -19.82 20.66 -16.49
N ASN A 98 -19.24 20.40 -15.32
CA ASN A 98 -19.51 19.15 -14.58
C ASN A 98 -19.65 19.35 -13.06
N PRO A 99 -20.85 19.74 -12.57
CA PRO A 99 -21.08 19.99 -11.15
C PRO A 99 -20.80 18.76 -10.26
N LYS A 100 -20.95 17.54 -10.79
CA LYS A 100 -20.61 16.29 -10.08
C LYS A 100 -19.10 16.13 -9.87
N LEU A 101 -18.29 16.51 -10.86
CA LEU A 101 -16.84 16.45 -10.73
C LEU A 101 -16.36 17.48 -9.71
N ALA A 102 -16.91 18.69 -9.74
CA ALA A 102 -16.60 19.73 -8.76
C ALA A 102 -16.97 19.32 -7.33
N SER A 103 -18.13 18.68 -7.12
CA SER A 103 -18.53 18.19 -5.80
C SER A 103 -17.62 17.08 -5.29
N GLU A 104 -17.23 16.13 -6.15
CA GLU A 104 -16.31 15.07 -5.79
C GLU A 104 -14.89 15.58 -5.54
N LEU A 105 -14.40 16.52 -6.36
CA LEU A 105 -13.10 17.14 -6.17
C LEU A 105 -13.06 17.86 -4.83
N THR A 106 -14.10 18.65 -4.51
CA THR A 106 -14.23 19.30 -3.19
C THR A 106 -14.25 18.26 -2.06
N ARG A 107 -15.03 17.19 -2.19
CA ARG A 107 -15.11 16.12 -1.17
C ARG A 107 -13.73 15.49 -0.90
N VAL A 108 -12.96 15.20 -1.96
CA VAL A 108 -11.68 14.48 -1.85
C VAL A 108 -10.52 15.40 -1.44
N THR A 109 -10.48 16.64 -1.93
CA THR A 109 -9.38 17.57 -1.63
C THR A 109 -9.53 18.28 -0.27
N SER A 110 -10.75 18.43 0.25
CA SER A 110 -10.99 19.05 1.57
C SER A 110 -10.38 18.25 2.74
N GLU A 111 -10.15 16.94 2.57
CA GLU A 111 -9.73 16.05 3.65
C GLU A 111 -8.21 15.79 3.71
N HIS A 112 -7.44 16.07 2.64
CA HIS A 112 -6.07 15.53 2.50
C HIS A 112 -4.97 16.51 2.01
N ILE A 113 -5.15 17.83 2.06
CA ILE A 113 -4.09 18.78 1.63
C ILE A 113 -2.85 18.80 2.57
N ALA A 114 -2.89 18.17 3.74
CA ALA A 114 -1.81 18.34 4.73
C ALA A 114 -0.61 17.36 4.66
N GLU A 115 -0.64 16.28 3.87
CA GLU A 115 0.36 15.19 4.03
C GLU A 115 1.40 15.03 2.92
N PHE A 116 1.47 15.91 1.92
CA PHE A 116 2.42 15.75 0.81
C PHE A 116 3.23 16.99 0.45
N SER A 117 3.71 17.72 1.46
CA SER A 117 4.86 18.62 1.31
C SER A 117 6.14 17.99 1.84
#